data_AF-A0A9X7PIP7-F1
#
_entry.id   AF-A0A9X7PIP7-F1
#
_cell.length_a   1.000
_cell.length_b   1.000
_cell.length_c   1.000
_cell.angle_alpha   90.00
_cell.angle_beta   90.00
_cell.angle_gamma   90.00
#
_symmetry.space_group_name_H-M   'P 1'
#
loop_
_entity.id
_entity.type
_entity.pdbx_description
1 polymer ?
#
loop_
_entity_poly.entity_id
_entity_poly.type
_entity_poly.pdbx_seq_one_letter_code
_entity_poly.pdbx_strand_id
1 'polypeptide(L)'
;MSPQPTRVSRVALTPGAARLLRLLRERHGPLMFHQSGGCCDGSSPMCYPAGEFRTGASDVLLAELAVEGVAEPVGFWMSADQFERWRHTHLTVDVVPGRGSGFSLEAPEGLRFLVRSRLLTDDEARCLGEGAGARGPARQDAASTSDSVCSRSGGPGRA
;
A
#
# COMPACT_ATOMS: atom_id res chain seq x y z
N MET A 1 4.21 8.06 30.21
CA MET A 1 4.45 7.54 28.85
C MET A 1 3.66 8.42 27.90
N SER A 2 4.34 9.28 27.13
CA SER A 2 3.66 10.09 26.10
C SER A 2 3.14 9.16 25.00
N PRO A 3 1.90 9.32 24.51
CA PRO A 3 1.43 8.56 23.36
C PRO A 3 2.26 8.99 22.13
N GLN A 4 3.01 8.04 21.57
CA GLN A 4 3.67 8.21 20.27
C GLN A 4 2.60 8.45 19.20
N PRO A 5 2.81 9.39 18.26
CA PRO A 5 1.85 9.60 17.20
C PRO A 5 1.82 8.36 16.28
N THR A 6 0.65 7.76 16.14
CA THR A 6 0.42 6.65 15.22
C THR A 6 0.37 7.23 13.80
N ARG A 7 1.41 7.00 13.00
CA ARG A 7 1.39 7.28 11.57
C ARG A 7 0.25 6.49 10.92
N VAL A 8 -0.64 7.17 10.22
CA VAL A 8 -1.75 6.54 9.52
C VAL A 8 -1.31 6.26 8.08
N SER A 9 -1.08 4.98 7.76
CA SER A 9 -0.91 4.53 6.38
C SER A 9 -2.27 4.13 5.80
N ARG A 10 -2.46 4.38 4.50
CA ARG A 10 -3.65 3.92 3.76
C ARG A 10 -3.61 2.42 3.47
N VAL A 11 -2.42 1.83 3.44
CA VAL A 11 -2.19 0.43 3.09
C VAL A 11 -1.38 -0.26 4.18
N ALA A 12 -1.86 -1.42 4.62
CA ALA A 12 -1.16 -2.30 5.56
C ALA A 12 -0.88 -3.67 4.93
N LEU A 13 -0.01 -4.45 5.57
CA LEU A 13 0.32 -5.82 5.21
C LEU A 13 -0.08 -6.77 6.34
N THR A 14 -0.60 -7.94 6.00
CA THR A 14 -0.65 -9.04 6.96
C THR A 14 0.75 -9.62 7.18
N PRO A 15 1.01 -10.32 8.32
CA PRO A 15 2.28 -11.02 8.52
C PRO A 15 2.58 -12.06 7.43
N GLY A 16 1.53 -12.65 6.83
CA GLY A 16 1.66 -13.58 5.70
C GLY A 16 2.18 -12.87 4.45
N ALA A 17 1.56 -11.75 4.08
CA ALA A 17 2.00 -10.95 2.93
C ALA A 17 3.44 -10.43 3.10
N ALA A 18 3.80 -9.96 4.30
CA ALA A 18 5.15 -9.50 4.61
C ALA A 18 6.21 -10.62 4.47
N ARG A 19 5.90 -11.86 4.89
CA ARG A 19 6.79 -13.01 4.69
C ARG A 19 7.00 -13.33 3.21
N LEU A 20 5.91 -13.35 2.44
CA LEU A 20 5.99 -13.63 1.01
C LEU A 20 6.79 -12.55 0.29
N LEU A 21 6.60 -11.28 0.63
CA LEU A 21 7.37 -10.17 0.05
C LEU A 21 8.88 -10.31 0.29
N ARG A 22 9.31 -10.75 1.47
CA ARG A 22 10.73 -11.05 1.73
C ARG A 22 11.27 -12.13 0.80
N LEU A 23 10.55 -13.26 0.67
CA LEU A 23 10.93 -14.36 -0.20
C LEU A 23 11.06 -13.90 -1.67
N LEU A 24 10.05 -13.17 -2.16
CA LEU A 24 10.06 -12.66 -3.53
C LEU A 24 11.19 -11.66 -3.75
N ARG A 25 11.45 -10.81 -2.75
CA ARG A 25 12.50 -9.81 -2.80
C ARG A 25 13.89 -10.44 -2.88
N GLU A 26 14.14 -11.50 -2.10
CA GLU A 26 15.40 -12.23 -2.15
C GLU A 26 15.68 -12.81 -3.54
N ARG A 27 14.62 -13.22 -4.26
CA ARG A 27 14.72 -13.89 -5.56
C ARG A 27 14.70 -12.94 -6.76
N HIS A 28 13.95 -11.85 -6.66
CA HIS A 28 13.63 -10.99 -7.80
C HIS A 28 14.17 -9.57 -7.67
N GLY A 29 14.75 -9.21 -6.52
CA GLY A 29 15.18 -7.84 -6.27
C GLY A 29 14.00 -6.94 -5.87
N PRO A 30 14.20 -5.61 -5.88
CA PRO A 30 13.22 -4.63 -5.43
C PRO A 30 11.83 -4.90 -6.01
N LEU A 31 10.77 -4.69 -5.22
CA LEU A 31 9.40 -5.06 -5.59
C LEU A 31 8.48 -3.84 -5.67
N MET A 32 7.40 -3.97 -6.42
CA MET A 32 6.26 -3.05 -6.43
C MET A 32 4.94 -3.81 -6.55
N PHE A 33 3.87 -3.20 -6.05
CA PHE A 33 2.51 -3.60 -6.36
C PHE A 33 1.88 -2.67 -7.39
N HIS A 34 1.03 -3.21 -8.25
CA HIS A 34 0.05 -2.43 -9.00
C HIS A 34 -1.34 -3.01 -8.87
N GLN A 35 -2.32 -2.12 -8.71
CA GLN A 35 -3.73 -2.45 -8.64
C GLN A 35 -4.54 -1.65 -9.66
N SER A 36 -4.96 -2.29 -10.75
CA SER A 36 -5.95 -1.75 -11.68
C SER A 36 -7.38 -2.20 -11.36
N GLY A 37 -8.37 -1.46 -11.85
CA GLY A 37 -9.76 -1.95 -11.95
C GLY A 37 -9.98 -2.72 -13.26
N GLY A 38 -10.58 -3.91 -13.22
CA GLY A 38 -10.73 -4.78 -14.40
C GLY A 38 -11.80 -5.87 -14.26
N CYS A 39 -12.24 -6.43 -15.40
CA CYS A 39 -13.58 -6.98 -15.61
C CYS A 39 -13.84 -8.46 -15.25
N CYS A 40 -12.84 -9.27 -14.87
CA CYS A 40 -13.08 -10.72 -14.70
C CYS A 40 -12.91 -11.30 -13.28
N ASP A 41 -12.40 -10.57 -12.30
CA ASP A 41 -12.08 -11.17 -10.99
C ASP A 41 -11.92 -10.17 -9.84
N GLY A 42 -12.15 -8.88 -10.07
CA GLY A 42 -12.04 -7.89 -8.99
C GLY A 42 -10.61 -7.79 -8.46
N SER A 43 -9.76 -7.11 -9.23
CA SER A 43 -8.59 -6.34 -8.78
C SER A 43 -7.84 -6.95 -7.59
N SER A 44 -7.19 -8.10 -7.79
CA SER A 44 -6.13 -8.56 -6.86
C SER A 44 -4.88 -7.71 -7.07
N PRO A 45 -4.10 -7.41 -6.02
CA PRO A 45 -2.91 -6.59 -6.19
C PRO A 45 -1.83 -7.48 -6.79
N MET A 46 -1.20 -6.98 -7.84
CA MET A 46 -0.19 -7.72 -8.60
C MET A 46 1.19 -7.30 -8.13
N CYS A 47 2.07 -8.25 -7.82
CA CYS A 47 3.44 -8.00 -7.39
C CYS A 47 4.40 -8.18 -8.57
N TYR A 48 5.23 -7.17 -8.80
CA TYR A 48 6.24 -7.10 -9.87
C TYR A 48 7.61 -6.73 -9.31
N PRO A 49 8.71 -6.98 -10.05
CA PRO A 49 9.95 -6.24 -9.86
C PRO A 49 9.70 -4.73 -10.01
N ALA A 50 10.37 -3.93 -9.19
CA ALA A 50 10.20 -2.48 -9.19
C ALA A 50 10.58 -1.89 -10.55
N GLY A 51 9.67 -1.10 -11.12
CA GLY A 51 9.83 -0.45 -12.42
C GLY A 51 9.44 -1.33 -13.63
N GLU A 52 9.10 -2.60 -13.44
CA GLU A 52 8.64 -3.46 -14.54
C GLU A 52 7.25 -3.03 -15.03
N PHE A 53 6.33 -2.78 -14.11
CA PHE A 53 5.07 -2.13 -14.45
C PHE A 53 5.30 -0.62 -14.61
N ARG A 54 5.04 -0.10 -15.81
CA ARG A 54 5.20 1.33 -16.11
C ARG A 54 4.04 2.12 -15.51
N THR A 55 4.29 2.81 -14.40
CA THR A 55 3.35 3.75 -13.79
C THR A 55 3.45 5.13 -14.43
N GLY A 56 2.33 5.86 -14.49
CA GLY A 56 2.27 7.21 -15.05
C GLY A 56 1.27 8.12 -14.35
N ALA A 57 0.84 9.18 -15.05
CA ALA A 57 -0.13 10.15 -14.52
C ALA A 57 -1.52 9.54 -14.21
N SER A 58 -1.81 8.35 -14.75
CA SER A 58 -3.04 7.60 -14.50
C SER A 58 -2.92 6.63 -13.32
N ASP A 59 -1.83 6.68 -12.56
CA ASP A 59 -1.58 5.84 -11.39
C ASP A 59 -1.26 6.70 -10.16
N VAL A 60 -1.73 6.24 -9.00
CA VAL A 60 -1.54 6.88 -7.71
C VAL A 60 -0.68 5.96 -6.85
N LEU A 61 0.45 6.47 -6.35
CA LEU A 61 1.21 5.82 -5.29
C LEU A 61 0.44 5.95 -3.98
N LEU A 62 -0.14 4.86 -3.49
CA LEU A 62 -0.96 4.87 -2.27
C LEU A 62 -0.14 4.74 -1.00
N ALA A 63 0.98 4.01 -1.06
CA ALA A 63 1.86 3.79 0.07
C ALA A 63 3.25 3.32 -0.37
N GLU A 64 4.25 3.67 0.42
CA GLU A 64 5.57 3.03 0.42
C GLU A 64 5.61 2.06 1.60
N LEU A 65 5.49 0.76 1.32
CA LEU A 65 5.33 -0.25 2.36
C LEU A 65 6.70 -0.65 2.92
N ALA A 66 6.96 -0.25 4.17
CA ALA A 66 8.09 -0.76 4.92
C ALA A 66 7.83 -2.22 5.33
N VAL A 67 8.75 -3.11 4.97
CA VAL A 67 8.71 -4.52 5.34
C VAL A 67 9.97 -4.84 6.11
N GLU A 68 9.83 -5.31 7.35
CA GLU A 68 10.98 -5.74 8.14
C GLU A 68 11.78 -6.80 7.38
N GLY A 69 13.10 -6.61 7.27
CA GLY A 69 13.99 -7.48 6.49
C GLY A 69 14.07 -7.16 4.99
N VAL A 70 13.35 -6.13 4.52
CA VAL A 70 13.52 -5.56 3.19
C VAL A 70 14.13 -4.17 3.34
N ALA A 71 15.22 -3.89 2.61
CA ALA A 71 15.97 -2.65 2.77
C ALA A 71 15.22 -1.43 2.19
N GLU A 72 14.61 -1.60 1.01
CA GLU A 72 13.82 -0.58 0.33
C GLU A 72 12.30 -0.75 0.54
N PRO A 73 11.52 0.32 0.57
CA PRO A 73 10.07 0.20 0.63
C PRO A 73 9.49 -0.42 -0.63
N VAL A 74 8.41 -1.18 -0.49
CA VAL A 74 7.64 -1.74 -1.61
C VAL A 74 6.54 -0.74 -1.98
N GLY A 75 6.64 -0.12 -3.15
CA GLY A 75 5.64 0.85 -3.61
C GLY A 75 4.32 0.18 -3.97
N PHE A 76 3.19 0.67 -3.44
CA PHE A 76 1.85 0.20 -3.78
C PHE A 76 1.14 1.22 -4.66
N TRP A 77 0.97 0.89 -5.95
CA TRP A 77 0.33 1.74 -6.94
C TRP A 77 -1.09 1.27 -7.24
N MET A 78 -1.97 2.22 -7.54
CA MET A 78 -3.35 1.95 -7.95
C MET A 78 -3.74 2.85 -9.11
N SER A 79 -4.50 2.34 -10.08
CA SER A 79 -5.02 3.20 -11.15
C SER A 79 -5.92 4.30 -10.58
N ALA A 80 -5.87 5.50 -11.13
CA ALA A 80 -6.61 6.66 -10.63
C ALA A 80 -8.13 6.37 -10.52
N ASP A 81 -8.73 5.73 -11.54
CA ASP A 81 -10.15 5.35 -11.52
C ASP A 81 -10.49 4.38 -10.37
N GLN A 82 -9.58 3.45 -10.07
CA GLN A 82 -9.78 2.50 -8.98
C GLN A 82 -9.58 3.20 -7.63
N PHE A 83 -8.64 4.13 -7.54
CA PHE A 83 -8.44 4.95 -6.37
C PHE A 83 -9.67 5.80 -6.06
N GLU A 84 -10.30 6.45 -7.05
CA GLU A 84 -11.50 7.26 -6.81
C GLU A 84 -12.63 6.45 -6.15
N ARG A 85 -12.78 5.17 -6.53
CA ARG A 85 -13.74 4.26 -5.89
C ARG A 85 -13.36 3.88 -4.46
N TRP A 86 -12.06 3.79 -4.16
CA TRP A 86 -11.52 3.26 -2.90
C TRP A 86 -10.88 4.33 -2.01
N ARG A 87 -10.97 5.61 -2.35
CA ARG A 87 -10.35 6.73 -1.61
C ARG A 87 -10.81 6.84 -0.16
N HIS A 88 -11.95 6.24 0.17
CA HIS A 88 -12.53 6.21 1.51
C HIS A 88 -12.21 4.93 2.29
N THR A 89 -11.35 4.06 1.76
CA THR A 89 -11.01 2.79 2.39
C THR A 89 -9.56 2.74 2.85
N HIS A 90 -9.34 2.00 3.94
CA HIS A 90 -8.06 1.45 4.32
C HIS A 90 -7.93 0.07 3.69
N LEU A 91 -6.77 -0.19 3.09
CA LEU A 91 -6.48 -1.45 2.41
C LEU A 91 -5.51 -2.30 3.24
N THR A 92 -5.78 -3.59 3.34
CA THR A 92 -4.84 -4.55 3.90
C THR A 92 -4.52 -5.59 2.83
N VAL A 93 -3.26 -5.65 2.42
CA VAL A 93 -2.77 -6.70 1.52
C VAL A 93 -2.54 -7.96 2.34
N ASP A 94 -3.17 -9.03 1.90
CA ASP A 94 -3.10 -10.36 2.49
C ASP A 94 -2.68 -11.39 1.43
N VAL A 95 -2.40 -12.62 1.87
CA VAL A 95 -2.01 -13.73 0.99
C VAL A 95 -2.81 -14.98 1.35
N VAL A 96 -3.25 -15.70 0.33
CA VAL A 96 -3.94 -16.99 0.47
C VAL A 96 -3.41 -18.01 -0.53
N PRO A 97 -3.56 -19.32 -0.25
CA PRO A 97 -3.35 -20.35 -1.26
C PRO A 97 -4.28 -20.12 -2.46
N GLY A 98 -3.73 -20.29 -3.66
CA GLY A 98 -4.51 -20.16 -4.88
C GLY A 98 -3.67 -19.79 -6.08
N ARG A 99 -4.26 -19.90 -7.27
CA ARG A 99 -3.61 -19.48 -8.49
C ARG A 99 -3.64 -17.95 -8.57
N GLY A 100 -2.49 -17.32 -8.39
CA GLY A 100 -2.30 -15.91 -8.75
C GLY A 100 -2.44 -15.70 -10.26
N SER A 101 -2.54 -14.45 -10.68
CA SER A 101 -2.42 -14.13 -12.11
C SER A 101 -1.02 -14.51 -12.59
N GLY A 102 -0.91 -15.06 -13.81
CA GLY A 102 0.36 -15.51 -14.37
C GLY A 102 1.42 -14.43 -14.54
N PHE A 103 1.04 -13.15 -14.38
CA PHE A 103 1.95 -12.01 -14.40
C PHE A 103 2.48 -11.62 -13.01
N SER A 104 1.95 -12.19 -11.93
CA SER A 104 2.35 -11.84 -10.55
C SER A 104 3.45 -12.76 -10.06
N LEU A 105 4.46 -12.20 -9.38
CA LEU A 105 5.64 -12.95 -8.95
C LEU A 105 5.36 -14.10 -7.99
N GLU A 106 4.28 -14.05 -7.21
CA GLU A 106 3.93 -15.12 -6.26
C GLU A 106 3.24 -16.32 -6.89
N ALA A 107 2.79 -16.22 -8.14
CA ALA A 107 2.01 -17.28 -8.78
C ALA A 107 2.73 -18.65 -8.79
N PRO A 108 4.07 -18.76 -9.01
CA PRO A 108 4.80 -20.02 -8.92
C PRO A 108 4.83 -20.63 -7.51
N GLU A 109 4.58 -19.83 -6.46
CA GLU A 109 4.57 -20.29 -5.07
C GLU A 109 3.22 -20.93 -4.68
N GLY A 110 2.26 -21.01 -5.61
CA GLY A 110 0.92 -21.52 -5.33
C GLY A 110 0.10 -20.60 -4.42
N LEU A 111 0.50 -19.33 -4.34
CA LEU A 111 -0.12 -18.30 -3.54
C LEU A 111 -0.71 -17.21 -4.46
N ARG A 112 -1.56 -16.38 -3.88
CA ARG A 112 -2.02 -15.13 -4.48
C ARG A 112 -2.18 -14.05 -3.44
N PHE A 113 -1.83 -12.82 -3.79
CA PHE A 113 -2.21 -11.68 -2.98
C PHE A 113 -3.70 -11.35 -3.13
N LEU A 114 -4.27 -10.75 -2.10
CA LEU A 114 -5.63 -10.20 -2.11
C LEU A 114 -5.68 -8.93 -1.27
N VAL A 115 -6.59 -8.02 -1.60
CA VAL A 115 -6.89 -6.84 -0.77
C VAL A 115 -8.13 -7.10 0.07
N ARG A 116 -8.02 -6.85 1.37
CA ARG A 116 -9.16 -6.65 2.27
C ARG A 116 -9.33 -5.15 2.46
N SER A 117 -10.56 -4.68 2.45
CA SER A 117 -10.87 -3.27 2.66
C SER A 117 -11.79 -3.06 3.84
N ARG A 118 -11.65 -1.90 4.49
CA ARG A 118 -12.60 -1.35 5.45
C ARG A 118 -12.72 0.15 5.19
N LEU A 119 -13.81 0.77 5.61
CA LEU A 119 -13.89 2.22 5.62
C LEU A 119 -12.84 2.82 6.56
N LEU A 120 -12.32 3.99 6.17
CA LEU A 120 -11.53 4.83 7.06
C LEU A 120 -12.41 5.32 8.20
N THR A 121 -11.83 5.45 9.39
CA THR A 121 -12.46 6.22 10.47
C THR A 121 -12.36 7.72 10.17
N ASP A 122 -13.15 8.55 10.84
CA ASP A 122 -13.10 10.00 10.67
C ASP A 122 -11.71 10.58 10.98
N ASP A 123 -11.03 10.02 11.98
CA ASP A 123 -9.66 10.40 12.32
C ASP A 123 -8.71 10.05 11.18
N GLU A 124 -8.77 8.82 10.66
CA GLU A 124 -7.92 8.39 9.55
C GLU A 124 -8.19 9.19 8.27
N ALA A 125 -9.46 9.46 7.97
CA ALA A 125 -9.86 10.27 6.83
C ALA A 125 -9.34 11.70 6.93
N ARG A 126 -9.36 12.32 8.13
CA ARG A 126 -8.77 13.64 8.37
C ARG A 126 -7.25 13.61 8.18
N CYS A 127 -6.55 12.67 8.83
CA CYS A 127 -5.09 12.60 8.75
C CYS A 127 -4.60 12.32 7.32
N LEU A 128 -5.33 11.52 6.53
CA LEU A 128 -5.01 11.24 5.13
C LEU A 128 -5.47 12.34 4.16
N GLY A 129 -6.52 13.10 4.50
CA GLY A 129 -7.04 14.21 3.68
C GLY A 129 -6.18 15.48 3.76
N GLU A 130 -5.56 15.73 4.92
CA GLU A 130 -4.67 16.89 5.13
C GLU A 130 -3.27 16.72 4.48
N GLY A 131 -2.93 15.53 3.98
CA GLY A 131 -1.62 15.20 3.38
C GLY A 131 -1.63 14.70 1.93
N ALA A 132 -2.79 14.49 1.31
CA ALA A 132 -2.90 13.86 -0.01
C ALA A 132 -2.76 14.87 -1.18
N GLY A 133 -1.57 15.45 -1.32
CA GLY A 133 -1.11 15.95 -2.61
C GLY A 133 -0.41 14.82 -3.35
N ALA A 134 -1.08 14.21 -4.34
CA ALA A 134 -0.50 13.20 -5.21
C ALA A 134 0.83 13.70 -5.80
N ARG A 135 1.95 13.17 -5.33
CA ARG A 135 3.26 13.47 -5.91
C ARG A 135 3.35 12.74 -7.24
N GLY A 136 3.13 13.48 -8.34
CA GLY A 136 3.51 13.05 -9.69
C GLY A 136 5.02 12.76 -9.76
N PRO A 137 5.51 12.13 -10.83
CA PRO A 137 6.82 11.47 -10.83
C PRO A 137 7.94 12.47 -10.53
N ALA A 138 8.49 12.37 -9.31
CA ALA A 138 9.69 13.07 -8.93
C ALA A 138 10.87 12.37 -9.59
N ARG A 139 11.59 13.12 -10.42
CA ARG A 139 12.99 12.80 -10.75
C ARG A 139 13.73 12.57 -9.44
N GLN A 140 14.57 11.54 -9.42
CA GLN A 140 15.36 11.15 -8.25
C GLN A 140 16.19 12.34 -7.78
N ASP A 141 15.82 12.90 -6.62
CA ASP A 141 16.66 13.63 -5.69
C ASP A 141 16.02 13.51 -4.29
N ALA A 142 16.87 13.46 -3.28
CA ALA A 142 16.66 12.79 -2.01
C ALA A 142 15.55 13.36 -1.09
N ALA A 143 14.96 12.42 -0.32
CA ALA A 143 14.29 12.57 0.98
C ALA A 143 13.11 13.56 1.10
N SER A 144 11.88 13.03 1.01
CA SER A 144 10.76 13.45 1.88
C SER A 144 9.58 12.48 1.72
N THR A 145 9.42 11.57 2.68
CA THR A 145 8.27 10.66 2.84
C THR A 145 7.11 11.43 3.44
N SER A 146 5.93 11.41 2.79
CA SER A 146 4.72 12.03 3.32
C SER A 146 3.91 11.02 4.13
N ASP A 147 4.39 10.69 5.33
CA ASP A 147 3.57 10.02 6.35
C ASP A 147 2.88 11.08 7.22
N SER A 148 1.55 11.10 7.23
CA SER A 148 0.80 12.01 8.09
C SER A 148 0.88 11.57 9.55
N VAL A 149 1.56 12.37 10.36
CA VAL A 149 1.69 12.21 11.82
C VAL A 149 0.51 12.90 12.48
N CYS A 150 -0.43 12.13 13.02
CA CYS A 150 -1.61 12.66 13.71
C CYS A 150 -1.42 12.56 15.23
N SER A 151 -1.35 13.70 15.92
CA SER A 151 -1.36 13.73 17.38
C SER A 151 -2.81 13.63 17.88
N ARG A 152 -3.11 12.68 18.78
CA ARG A 152 -4.40 12.66 19.48
C ARG A 152 -4.49 13.89 20.38
N SER A 153 -5.25 14.90 19.98
CA SER A 153 -5.66 15.97 20.89
C SER A 153 -6.67 15.39 21.88
N GLY A 154 -6.21 15.02 23.07
CA GLY A 154 -7.08 14.66 24.18
C GLY A 154 -7.96 15.86 24.55
N GLY A 155 -9.28 15.72 24.39
CA GLY A 155 -10.25 16.66 24.93
C GLY A 155 -10.37 16.51 26.45
N PRO A 156 -10.55 17.60 27.21
CA PRO A 156 -10.56 17.55 28.67
C PRO A 156 -11.84 16.88 29.17
N GLY A 157 -11.69 15.89 30.04
CA GLY A 157 -12.78 15.39 30.87
C GLY A 157 -13.34 16.52 31.72
N ARG A 158 -14.64 16.74 31.64
CA ARG A 158 -15.37 17.59 32.59
C ARG A 158 -15.83 16.74 33.76
N ALA A 159 -15.55 17.27 34.95
CA ALA A 159 -15.93 16.82 36.27
C ALA A 159 -17.45 16.80 36.48
#